data_AF-A0A1J5VJ29-F1
#
_entry.id   AF-A0A1J5VJ29-F1
#
_cell.length_a   1.000
_cell.length_b   1.000
_cell.length_c   1.000
_cell.angle_alpha   90.00
_cell.angle_beta   90.00
_cell.angle_gamma   90.00
#
_symmetry.space_group_name_H-M   'P 1'
#
loop_
_entity.id
_entity.type
_entity.pdbx_description
1 polymer ?
#
loop_
_entity_poly.entity_id
_entity_poly.type
_entity_poly.pdbx_seq_one_letter_code
_entity_poly.pdbx_strand_id
1 'polypeptide(L)'
;MVQLYDAPFENHVLYVQNTDDEFHRSNHFDPWYSKFETGIGHDWAFLFGDWGKGHAAPPAFFQSAILKYAVALREDWPTLMRDPEFNQLPEL
;
A
#
# COMPACT_ATOMS: atom_id res chain seq x y z
N MET A 1 -4.50 22.50 27.68
CA MET A 1 -4.00 21.20 27.18
C MET A 1 -4.35 21.17 25.69
N VAL A 2 -3.38 21.06 24.80
CA VAL A 2 -3.58 21.20 23.34
C VAL A 2 -4.01 19.84 22.79
N GLN A 3 -5.31 19.66 22.52
CA GLN A 3 -5.93 18.44 21.98
C GLN A 3 -5.62 18.18 20.48
N LEU A 4 -4.84 19.05 19.82
CA LEU A 4 -4.64 19.03 18.37
C LEU A 4 -3.87 17.80 17.86
N TYR A 5 -3.19 17.05 18.75
CA TYR A 5 -2.39 15.88 18.40
C TYR A 5 -2.87 14.57 19.05
N ASP A 6 -4.01 14.59 19.76
CA ASP A 6 -4.55 13.38 20.41
C ASP A 6 -5.30 12.47 19.43
N ALA A 7 -5.78 13.04 18.32
CA ALA A 7 -6.46 12.28 17.28
C ALA A 7 -5.47 11.95 16.14
N PRO A 8 -5.36 10.67 15.72
CA PRO A 8 -4.65 10.35 14.49
C PRO A 8 -5.35 11.05 13.32
N PHE A 9 -4.58 11.56 12.38
CA PHE A 9 -5.14 11.97 11.09
C PHE A 9 -5.66 10.72 10.38
N GLU A 10 -6.82 10.84 9.74
CA GLU A 10 -7.34 9.82 8.84
C GLU A 10 -6.40 9.75 7.64
N ASN A 11 -5.45 8.81 7.72
CA ASN A 11 -4.42 8.60 6.73
C ASN A 11 -4.66 7.23 6.09
N HIS A 12 -4.58 7.19 4.76
CA HIS A 12 -4.60 5.95 4.01
C HIS A 12 -3.23 5.67 3.40
N VAL A 13 -2.80 4.41 3.44
CA VAL A 13 -1.49 3.99 2.92
C VAL A 13 -1.69 2.92 1.85
N LEU A 14 -1.08 3.11 0.68
CA LEU A 14 -0.96 2.05 -0.33
C LEU A 14 0.51 1.61 -0.43
N TYR A 15 0.81 0.41 0.05
CA TYR A 15 2.14 -0.19 -0.06
C TYR A 15 2.35 -0.75 -1.46
N VAL A 16 3.43 -0.33 -2.13
CA VAL A 16 3.80 -0.83 -3.47
C VAL A 16 5.13 -1.55 -3.33
N GLN A 17 5.10 -2.88 -3.40
CA GLN A 17 6.22 -3.74 -2.98
C GLN A 17 6.69 -4.65 -4.10
N ASN A 18 8.01 -4.67 -4.33
CA ASN A 18 8.61 -5.62 -5.25
C ASN A 18 8.66 -7.01 -4.62
N THR A 19 8.29 -8.05 -5.36
CA THR A 19 8.31 -9.44 -4.88
C THR A 19 9.72 -9.95 -4.63
N ASP A 20 10.69 -9.56 -5.47
CA ASP A 20 12.09 -10.03 -5.38
C ASP A 20 12.99 -9.14 -4.48
N ASP A 21 12.39 -8.36 -3.59
CA ASP A 21 13.10 -7.56 -2.57
C ASP A 21 12.98 -8.20 -1.18
N GLU A 22 13.68 -9.31 -0.96
CA GLU A 22 13.62 -10.07 0.29
C GLU A 22 13.92 -9.20 1.52
N PHE A 23 14.93 -8.34 1.46
CA PHE A 23 15.30 -7.49 2.58
C PHE A 23 14.14 -6.59 3.00
N HIS A 24 13.52 -5.86 2.06
CA HIS A 24 12.43 -4.95 2.41
C HIS A 24 11.13 -5.68 2.74
N ARG A 25 10.88 -6.85 2.15
CA ARG A 25 9.74 -7.68 2.55
C ARG A 25 9.87 -8.09 4.01
N SER A 26 10.96 -8.78 4.36
CA SER A 26 11.12 -9.34 5.70
C SER A 26 11.34 -8.30 6.80
N ASN A 27 11.92 -7.13 6.48
CA ASN A 27 12.22 -6.10 7.49
C ASN A 27 11.24 -4.92 7.52
N HIS A 28 10.39 -4.76 6.50
CA HIS A 28 9.43 -3.65 6.45
C HIS A 28 8.00 -4.09 6.17
N PHE A 29 7.74 -4.78 5.07
CA PHE A 29 6.37 -5.17 4.71
C PHE A 29 5.79 -6.21 5.68
N ASP A 30 6.46 -7.34 5.92
CA ASP A 30 5.94 -8.43 6.76
C ASP A 30 5.67 -7.99 8.20
N PRO A 31 6.57 -7.20 8.86
CA PRO A 31 6.28 -6.64 10.17
C PRO A 31 5.05 -5.72 10.17
N TRP A 32 4.86 -4.90 9.14
CA TRP A 32 3.69 -4.03 9.01
C TRP A 32 2.42 -4.86 8.82
N TYR A 33 2.42 -5.78 7.86
CA TYR A 33 1.30 -6.67 7.56
C TYR A 33 0.84 -7.42 8.81
N SER A 34 1.76 -8.07 9.53
CA SER A 34 1.44 -8.85 10.73
C SER A 34 0.85 -8.03 11.89
N LYS A 35 1.11 -6.72 11.94
CA LYS A 35 0.61 -5.82 12.99
C LYS A 35 -0.68 -5.12 12.62
N PHE A 36 -0.90 -4.85 11.34
CA PHE A 36 -2.00 -4.01 10.87
C PHE A 36 -2.97 -4.75 9.94
N GLU A 37 -2.94 -6.08 9.91
CA GLU A 37 -3.80 -6.91 9.06
C GLU A 37 -5.29 -6.52 9.11
N THR A 38 -5.82 -6.17 10.29
CA THR A 38 -7.22 -5.78 10.46
C THR A 38 -7.61 -4.49 9.73
N GLY A 39 -6.63 -3.66 9.36
CA GLY A 39 -6.82 -2.41 8.63
C GLY A 39 -6.76 -2.56 7.10
N ILE A 40 -6.47 -3.76 6.58
CA ILE A 40 -6.40 -4.01 5.14
C ILE A 40 -7.77 -3.73 4.50
N GLY A 41 -7.77 -2.97 3.39
CA GLY A 41 -9.00 -2.58 2.68
C GLY A 41 -9.79 -1.45 3.35
N HIS A 42 -9.26 -0.86 4.41
CA HIS A 42 -9.86 0.30 5.09
C HIS A 42 -8.81 1.40 5.35
N ASP A 43 -7.81 1.09 6.18
CA ASP A 43 -6.76 2.03 6.58
C ASP A 43 -5.56 1.95 5.61
N TRP A 44 -5.32 0.78 5.05
CA TRP A 44 -4.26 0.58 4.09
C TRP A 44 -4.57 -0.55 3.12
N ALA A 45 -3.86 -0.55 2.01
CA ALA A 45 -3.87 -1.62 1.03
C ALA A 45 -2.45 -1.85 0.52
N PHE A 46 -2.25 -2.90 -0.25
CA PHE A 46 -0.95 -3.19 -0.82
C PHE A 46 -1.04 -3.81 -2.21
N LEU A 47 0.04 -3.67 -2.96
CA LEU A 47 0.19 -4.18 -4.31
C LEU A 47 1.60 -4.73 -4.49
N PHE A 48 1.67 -6.00 -4.87
CA PHE A 48 2.92 -6.64 -5.24
C PHE A 48 3.12 -6.63 -6.75
N GLY A 49 4.36 -6.49 -7.17
CA GLY A 49 4.75 -6.70 -8.57
C GLY A 49 6.16 -7.25 -8.67
N ASP A 50 6.46 -7.87 -9.81
CA ASP A 50 7.83 -8.21 -10.19
C ASP A 50 8.37 -7.08 -11.07
N TRP A 51 9.29 -6.30 -10.50
CA TRP A 51 9.97 -5.20 -11.20
C TRP A 51 11.46 -5.48 -11.40
N GLY A 52 11.87 -6.73 -11.25
CA GLY A 52 13.26 -7.17 -11.32
C GLY A 52 13.89 -7.39 -9.94
N LYS A 53 15.19 -7.65 -9.92
CA LYS A 53 15.88 -8.16 -8.73
C LYS A 53 16.16 -7.11 -7.66
N GLY A 54 15.93 -7.47 -6.39
CA GLY A 54 16.26 -6.65 -5.23
C GLY A 54 15.38 -5.40 -5.12
N HIS A 55 15.96 -4.27 -4.69
CA HIS A 55 15.24 -3.01 -4.46
C HIS A 55 14.90 -2.24 -5.75
N ALA A 56 14.36 -2.95 -6.74
CA ALA A 56 13.86 -2.36 -7.97
C ALA A 56 12.54 -1.63 -7.71
N ALA A 57 12.51 -0.34 -8.05
CA ALA A 57 11.30 0.46 -7.94
C ALA A 57 10.28 0.09 -9.05
N PRO A 58 8.97 0.26 -8.79
CA PRO A 58 7.96 0.10 -9.83
C PRO A 58 8.19 1.08 -10.98
N PRO A 59 7.90 0.70 -12.24
CA PRO A 59 7.99 1.59 -13.38
C PRO A 59 7.23 2.90 -13.14
N ALA A 60 7.79 4.04 -13.58
CA ALA A 60 7.21 5.36 -13.30
C ALA A 60 5.76 5.52 -13.82
N PHE A 61 5.43 4.87 -14.94
CA PHE A 61 4.06 4.89 -15.47
C PHE A 61 3.06 4.22 -14.53
N PHE A 62 3.50 3.22 -13.76
CA PHE A 62 2.67 2.45 -12.85
C PHE A 62 2.28 3.29 -11.63
N GLN A 63 3.26 3.96 -11.02
CA GLN A 63 3.01 4.93 -9.94
C GLN A 63 2.05 6.04 -10.40
N SER A 64 2.24 6.53 -11.62
CA SER A 64 1.35 7.54 -12.22
C SER A 64 -0.07 7.01 -12.44
N ALA A 65 -0.23 5.74 -12.82
CA ALA A 65 -1.53 5.12 -13.02
C ALA A 65 -2.31 4.99 -11.70
N ILE A 66 -1.64 4.54 -10.64
CA ILE A 66 -2.22 4.45 -9.29
C ILE A 66 -2.75 5.81 -8.82
N LEU A 67 -1.92 6.87 -8.94
CA LEU A 67 -2.34 8.22 -8.54
C LEU A 67 -3.49 8.75 -9.39
N LYS A 68 -3.46 8.52 -10.71
CA LYS A 68 -4.58 8.89 -11.60
C LYS A 68 -5.86 8.15 -11.24
N TYR A 69 -5.77 6.89 -10.82
CA TYR A 69 -6.92 6.12 -10.37
C TYR A 69 -7.55 6.71 -9.11
N ALA A 70 -6.73 7.04 -8.11
CA ALA A 70 -7.19 7.74 -6.89
C ALA A 70 -7.90 9.06 -7.22
N VAL A 71 -7.34 9.87 -8.12
CA VAL A 71 -7.95 11.13 -8.57
C VAL A 71 -9.25 10.89 -9.33
N ALA A 72 -9.32 9.86 -10.19
CA ALA A 72 -10.53 9.51 -10.93
C ALA A 72 -11.68 9.09 -10.01
N LEU A 73 -11.37 8.44 -8.88
CA LEU A 73 -12.30 8.12 -7.81
C LEU A 73 -12.68 9.32 -6.94
N ARG A 74 -12.18 10.53 -7.25
CA ARG A 74 -12.38 11.74 -6.45
C ARG A 74 -11.97 11.55 -4.99
N GLU A 75 -10.88 10.82 -4.78
CA GLU A 75 -10.34 10.53 -3.43
C GLU A 75 -11.31 9.69 -2.56
N ASP A 76 -12.19 8.90 -3.18
CA ASP A 76 -12.94 7.84 -2.48
C ASP A 76 -12.00 6.69 -2.09
N TRP A 77 -11.29 6.91 -0.97
CA TRP A 77 -10.34 5.97 -0.40
C TRP A 77 -10.97 4.61 -0.04
N PRO A 78 -12.17 4.53 0.55
CA PRO A 78 -12.82 3.23 0.78
C PRO A 78 -12.99 2.41 -0.50
N THR A 79 -13.39 3.04 -1.60
CA THR A 79 -13.50 2.35 -2.89
C THR A 79 -12.12 1.91 -3.39
N LEU A 80 -11.12 2.80 -3.34
CA LEU A 80 -9.76 2.48 -3.77
C LEU A 80 -9.16 1.33 -2.95
N MET A 81 -9.24 1.38 -1.61
CA MET A 81 -8.60 0.41 -0.72
C MET A 81 -9.19 -1.00 -0.86
N ARG A 82 -10.47 -1.11 -1.23
CA ARG A 82 -11.17 -2.38 -1.43
C ARG A 82 -11.09 -2.92 -2.86
N ASP A 83 -10.41 -2.20 -3.76
CA ASP A 83 -10.23 -2.68 -5.12
C ASP A 83 -9.52 -4.05 -5.10
N PRO A 84 -10.05 -5.08 -5.78
CA PRO A 84 -9.45 -6.41 -5.79
C PRO A 84 -8.04 -6.46 -6.36
N GLU A 85 -7.63 -5.49 -7.20
CA GLU A 85 -6.25 -5.40 -7.70
C GLU A 85 -5.27 -5.19 -6.53
N PHE A 86 -5.73 -4.57 -5.45
CA PHE A 86 -4.96 -4.41 -4.23
C PHE A 86 -5.35 -5.51 -3.22
N ASN A 87 -4.47 -5.76 -2.26
CA ASN A 87 -4.63 -6.74 -1.17
C ASN A 87 -4.44 -8.21 -1.58
N GLN A 88 -3.81 -8.45 -2.73
CA GLN A 88 -3.40 -9.80 -3.14
C GLN A 88 -1.95 -10.05 -2.72
N LEU A 89 -1.73 -11.07 -1.90
CA LEU A 89 -0.39 -11.59 -1.66
C LEU A 89 0.13 -12.26 -2.94
N PRO A 90 1.43 -12.16 -3.24
CA PRO A 90 2.00 -12.85 -4.39
C PRO A 90 1.86 -14.36 -4.21
N GLU A 91 1.54 -15.08 -5.29
CA GLU A 91 1.65 -16.54 -5.31
C GLU A 91 3.12 -16.94 -5.14
N LEU A 92 3.38 -17.85 -4.19
CA LEU A 92 4.72 -18.36 -3.86
C LEU A 92 5.21 -19.40 -4.86
#